data_AF-A0A060CKJ0-F1
#
_entry.id   AF-A0A060CKJ0-F1
#
_cell.length_a   1.000
_cell.length_b   1.000
_cell.length_c   1.000
_cell.angle_alpha   90.00
_cell.angle_beta   90.00
_cell.angle_gamma   90.00
#
_symmetry.space_group_name_H-M   'P 1'
#
loop_
_entity.id
_entity.type
_entity.pdbx_description
1 polymer ?
#
loop_
_entity_poly.entity_id
_entity_poly.type
_entity_poly.pdbx_seq_one_letter_code
_entity_poly.pdbx_strand_id
1 'polypeptide(L)'
;ELGMGFGLWVEPEMVSPDSDLYRAHPDWVIRRPDRAVTLKRTQLILDLSRREVQDSVIDAMTKLFSSAPIAYVKWDMNRNMSEIGSAADLTASAGALAHRYMLGLYRVLETLTSRFPKILFESCASGGGRFDAGMLYYMPQTWTSDDSDAVQRLDIQGGASL
;
A
#
# COMPACT_ATOMS: atom_id res chain seq x y z
N GLU A 1 25.84 11.57 -16.35
CA GLU A 1 24.81 10.58 -16.00
C GLU A 1 25.28 9.19 -16.40
N LEU A 2 24.86 8.14 -15.69
CA LEU A 2 25.35 6.75 -15.88
C LEU A 2 24.49 5.91 -16.85
N GLY A 3 23.43 6.47 -17.44
CA GLY A 3 22.52 5.76 -18.34
C GLY A 3 21.56 4.76 -17.67
N MET A 4 21.46 4.76 -16.35
CA MET A 4 20.55 3.90 -15.58
C MET A 4 19.22 4.61 -15.27
N GLY A 5 18.13 3.84 -15.22
CA GLY A 5 16.87 4.33 -14.65
C GLY A 5 16.94 4.46 -13.14
N PHE A 6 16.22 5.44 -12.57
CA PHE A 6 16.12 5.63 -11.12
C PHE A 6 14.80 5.08 -10.61
N GLY A 7 14.87 4.26 -9.56
CA GLY A 7 13.71 3.67 -8.90
C GLY A 7 13.71 3.92 -7.40
N LEU A 8 12.53 3.87 -6.78
CA LEU A 8 12.38 4.02 -5.34
C LEU A 8 11.34 3.06 -4.76
N TRP A 9 11.39 2.88 -3.45
CA TRP A 9 10.44 2.07 -2.68
C TRP A 9 9.55 2.98 -1.82
N VAL A 10 8.26 2.63 -1.72
CA VAL A 10 7.30 3.28 -0.83
C VAL A 10 6.35 2.26 -0.19
N GLU A 11 5.81 2.60 0.98
CA GLU A 11 4.74 1.86 1.65
C GLU A 11 3.62 2.82 2.08
N PRO A 12 2.82 3.35 1.14
CA PRO A 12 1.95 4.52 1.37
C PRO A 12 0.69 4.23 2.18
N GLU A 13 0.43 2.95 2.44
CA GLU A 13 -0.72 2.46 3.19
C GLU A 13 -0.48 2.42 4.70
N MET A 14 0.77 2.65 5.14
CA MET A 14 1.17 2.49 6.53
C MET A 14 1.54 3.80 7.20
N VAL A 15 1.50 3.77 8.53
CA VAL A 15 1.99 4.86 9.37
C VAL A 15 2.62 4.28 10.64
N SER A 16 3.76 4.83 11.05
CA SER A 16 4.38 4.48 12.33
C SER A 16 3.79 5.35 13.45
N PRO A 17 3.55 4.79 14.66
CA PRO A 17 3.12 5.61 15.81
C PRO A 17 4.07 6.77 16.12
N ASP A 18 5.37 6.56 15.92
CA ASP A 18 6.38 7.61 15.97
C ASP A 18 6.58 8.26 14.58
N SER A 19 5.58 9.03 14.15
CA SER A 19 5.67 9.83 12.92
C SER A 19 4.91 11.13 13.07
N ASP A 20 5.30 12.15 12.31
CA ASP A 20 4.59 13.45 12.30
C ASP A 20 3.15 13.29 11.81
N LEU A 21 2.92 12.38 10.84
CA LEU A 21 1.58 12.06 10.36
C LEU A 21 0.70 11.52 11.49
N TYR A 22 1.19 10.56 12.28
CA TYR A 22 0.40 10.01 13.38
C TYR A 22 0.20 11.01 14.51
N ARG A 23 1.20 11.86 14.81
CA ARG A 23 1.07 12.94 15.80
C ARG A 23 0.02 13.97 15.39
N ALA A 24 -0.04 14.32 14.10
CA ALA A 24 -1.01 15.27 13.57
C ALA A 24 -2.41 14.67 13.41
N HIS A 25 -2.49 13.40 13.02
CA HIS A 25 -3.73 12.72 12.67
C HIS A 25 -3.82 11.30 13.28
N PRO A 26 -3.90 11.18 14.62
CA PRO A 26 -3.93 9.87 15.28
C PRO A 26 -5.22 9.06 15.00
N ASP A 27 -6.24 9.70 14.44
CA ASP A 27 -7.52 9.10 14.05
C ASP A 27 -7.51 8.52 12.62
N TRP A 28 -6.47 8.78 11.83
CA TRP A 28 -6.36 8.32 10.43
C TRP A 28 -5.95 6.85 10.27
N VAL A 29 -5.95 6.07 11.33
CA VAL A 29 -5.59 4.64 11.29
C VAL A 29 -6.82 3.75 11.42
N ILE A 30 -6.76 2.58 10.80
CA ILE A 30 -7.73 1.51 11.05
C ILE A 30 -7.61 1.11 12.53
N ARG A 31 -8.66 1.35 13.29
CA ARG A 31 -8.79 0.93 14.68
C ARG A 31 -10.24 0.95 15.14
N ARG A 32 -10.55 0.14 16.15
CA ARG A 32 -11.77 0.28 16.94
C ARG A 32 -11.49 1.06 18.23
N PRO A 33 -12.29 2.07 18.60
CA PRO A 33 -12.05 2.88 19.80
C PRO A 33 -12.02 2.07 21.10
N ASP A 34 -12.75 0.95 21.17
CA ASP A 34 -12.86 0.08 22.34
C ASP A 34 -11.77 -1.01 22.39
N ARG A 35 -10.79 -0.99 21.48
CA ARG A 35 -9.77 -2.04 21.36
C ARG A 35 -8.36 -1.46 21.41
N ALA A 36 -7.49 -2.21 22.08
CA ALA A 36 -6.05 -1.96 22.00
C ALA A 36 -5.58 -2.15 20.55
N VAL A 37 -4.67 -1.30 20.11
CA VAL A 37 -4.15 -1.34 18.74
C VAL A 37 -2.98 -2.31 18.66
N THR A 38 -3.07 -3.31 17.79
CA THR A 38 -1.98 -4.26 17.56
C THR A 38 -0.97 -3.70 16.56
N LEU A 39 0.30 -3.58 16.97
CA LEU A 39 1.41 -3.29 16.07
C LEU A 39 1.92 -4.58 15.41
N LYS A 40 2.16 -4.52 14.10
CA LYS A 40 2.89 -5.55 13.35
C LYS A 40 3.96 -4.83 12.55
N ARG A 41 5.22 -5.30 12.64
CA ARG A 41 6.40 -4.57 12.15
C ARG A 41 6.40 -3.09 12.58
N THR A 42 6.05 -2.84 13.85
CA THR A 42 6.03 -1.51 14.50
C THR A 42 5.17 -0.43 13.82
N GLN A 43 4.27 -0.79 12.89
CA GLN A 43 3.46 0.15 12.11
C GLN A 43 1.97 -0.10 12.27
N LEU A 44 1.14 0.80 11.74
CA LEU A 44 -0.33 0.79 11.66
C LEU A 44 -0.77 0.97 10.21
N ILE A 45 -2.03 0.66 9.91
CA ILE A 45 -2.62 0.84 8.58
C ILE A 45 -3.43 2.13 8.56
N LEU A 46 -3.20 2.98 7.55
CA LEU A 46 -4.01 4.17 7.30
C LEU A 46 -5.44 3.77 6.89
N ASP A 47 -6.43 4.50 7.37
CA ASP A 47 -7.82 4.27 7.04
C ASP A 47 -8.16 4.84 5.65
N LEU A 48 -7.81 4.08 4.60
CA LEU A 48 -8.15 4.43 3.23
C LEU A 48 -9.65 4.35 2.92
N SER A 49 -10.53 4.03 3.87
CA SER A 49 -11.98 4.24 3.65
C SER A 49 -12.36 5.73 3.63
N ARG A 50 -11.48 6.60 4.14
CA ARG A 50 -11.68 8.05 4.29
C ARG A 50 -11.05 8.83 3.14
N ARG A 51 -11.79 9.80 2.57
CA ARG A 51 -11.34 10.57 1.39
C ARG A 51 -10.13 11.44 1.71
N GLU A 52 -10.12 12.09 2.86
CA GLU A 52 -9.03 12.96 3.30
C GLU A 52 -7.71 12.21 3.50
N VAL A 53 -7.76 10.95 3.93
CA VAL A 53 -6.58 10.09 4.06
C VAL A 53 -6.05 9.71 2.68
N GLN A 54 -6.95 9.30 1.77
CA GLN A 54 -6.58 9.00 0.38
C GLN A 54 -5.97 10.23 -0.31
N ASP A 55 -6.56 11.41 -0.13
CA ASP A 55 -6.08 12.67 -0.71
C ASP A 55 -4.68 13.02 -0.20
N SER A 56 -4.45 12.89 1.11
CA SER A 56 -3.12 13.10 1.70
C SER A 56 -2.08 12.14 1.13
N VAL A 57 -2.42 10.87 0.91
CA VAL A 57 -1.51 9.88 0.29
C VAL A 57 -1.23 10.25 -1.17
N ILE A 58 -2.26 10.58 -1.96
CA ILE A 58 -2.13 10.99 -3.35
C ILE A 58 -1.23 12.23 -3.45
N ASP A 59 -1.42 13.22 -2.59
CA ASP A 59 -0.65 14.46 -2.61
C ASP A 59 0.81 14.22 -2.22
N ALA A 60 1.06 13.43 -1.16
CA ALA A 60 2.41 13.07 -0.75
C ALA A 60 3.18 12.33 -1.86
N MET A 61 2.54 11.33 -2.47
CA MET A 61 3.15 10.56 -3.56
C MET A 61 3.33 11.39 -4.83
N THR A 62 2.39 12.28 -5.14
CA THR A 62 2.51 13.19 -6.29
C THR A 62 3.71 14.12 -6.14
N LYS A 63 3.90 14.70 -4.94
CA LYS A 63 5.06 15.54 -4.63
C LYS A 63 6.37 14.74 -4.78
N LEU A 64 6.41 13.52 -4.24
CA LEU A 64 7.58 12.64 -4.35
C LEU A 64 7.90 12.30 -5.81
N PHE A 65 6.92 11.81 -6.57
CA PHE A 65 7.12 11.37 -7.95
C PHE A 65 7.43 12.51 -8.92
N SER A 66 7.10 13.74 -8.55
CA SER A 66 7.44 14.95 -9.31
C SER A 66 8.78 15.56 -8.92
N SER A 67 9.44 15.07 -7.86
CA SER A 67 10.67 15.66 -7.32
C SER A 67 11.95 15.23 -8.04
N ALA A 68 11.88 14.15 -8.83
CA ALA A 68 13.02 13.55 -9.51
C ALA A 68 12.55 12.78 -10.77
N PRO A 69 13.44 12.47 -11.73
CA PRO A 69 13.13 11.64 -12.90
C PRO A 69 13.01 10.16 -12.52
N ILE A 70 12.01 9.84 -11.69
CA ILE A 70 11.72 8.48 -11.23
C ILE A 70 11.11 7.71 -12.40
N ALA A 71 11.71 6.57 -12.73
CA ALA A 71 11.27 5.68 -13.79
C ALA A 71 10.56 4.42 -13.24
N TYR A 72 10.74 4.11 -11.96
CA TYR A 72 10.22 2.90 -11.33
C TYR A 72 9.81 3.14 -9.87
N VAL A 73 8.71 2.54 -9.44
CA VAL A 73 8.25 2.55 -8.05
C VAL A 73 7.88 1.14 -7.61
N LYS A 74 8.49 0.67 -6.52
CA LYS A 74 8.01 -0.50 -5.78
C LYS A 74 7.04 -0.05 -4.69
N TRP A 75 5.78 -0.43 -4.81
CA TRP A 75 4.72 -0.12 -3.86
C TRP A 75 4.47 -1.31 -2.94
N ASP A 76 4.82 -1.19 -1.66
CA ASP A 76 4.79 -2.28 -0.70
C ASP A 76 3.69 -2.13 0.37
N MET A 77 3.41 -3.22 1.08
CA MET A 77 2.42 -3.31 2.15
C MET A 77 2.77 -4.50 3.06
N ASN A 78 3.28 -4.22 4.25
CA ASN A 78 3.96 -5.22 5.08
C ASN A 78 3.17 -5.68 6.32
N ARG A 79 1.85 -5.47 6.36
CA ARG A 79 1.00 -6.03 7.43
C ARG A 79 -0.47 -6.20 7.03
N ASN A 80 -1.10 -7.25 7.55
CA ASN A 80 -2.55 -7.43 7.45
C ASN A 80 -3.31 -6.50 8.41
N MET A 81 -4.57 -6.24 8.09
CA MET A 81 -5.49 -5.51 8.97
C MET A 81 -5.76 -6.27 10.26
N SER A 82 -5.82 -5.54 11.36
CA SER A 82 -6.30 -5.99 12.67
C SER A 82 -7.26 -4.93 13.23
N GLU A 83 -8.13 -5.31 14.18
CA GLU A 83 -9.09 -4.40 14.82
C GLU A 83 -9.86 -3.49 13.83
N ILE A 84 -10.38 -4.08 12.74
CA ILE A 84 -10.98 -3.32 11.63
C ILE A 84 -12.13 -2.43 12.14
N GLY A 85 -11.90 -1.12 12.04
CA GLY A 85 -12.76 -0.04 12.51
C GLY A 85 -12.27 1.30 11.92
N SER A 86 -13.15 2.30 11.91
CA SER A 86 -12.86 3.65 11.45
C SER A 86 -13.32 4.66 12.50
N ALA A 87 -12.50 5.67 12.79
CA ALA A 87 -12.91 6.78 13.66
C ALA A 87 -14.01 7.65 13.01
N ALA A 88 -14.15 7.60 11.68
CA ALA A 88 -15.14 8.36 10.93
C ALA A 88 -16.50 7.65 10.82
N ASP A 89 -16.54 6.32 10.98
CA ASP A 89 -17.77 5.52 10.93
C ASP A 89 -17.71 4.40 11.96
N LEU A 90 -18.20 4.69 13.17
CA LEU A 90 -18.25 3.74 14.28
C LEU A 90 -19.30 2.63 14.09
N THR A 91 -20.18 2.78 13.11
CA THR A 91 -21.31 1.86 12.87
C THR A 91 -21.03 0.83 11.79
N ALA A 92 -20.05 1.10 10.92
CA ALA A 92 -19.71 0.19 9.84
C ALA A 92 -19.20 -1.16 10.37
N SER A 93 -19.65 -2.23 9.71
CA SER A 93 -19.11 -3.56 9.95
C SER A 93 -17.66 -3.63 9.47
N ALA A 94 -16.90 -4.56 10.06
CA ALA A 94 -15.52 -4.82 9.65
C ALA A 94 -15.42 -5.16 8.15
N GLY A 95 -16.35 -5.96 7.62
CA GLY A 95 -16.38 -6.32 6.20
C GLY A 95 -16.63 -5.13 5.28
N ALA A 96 -17.55 -4.24 5.65
CA ALA A 96 -17.82 -3.03 4.89
C ALA A 96 -16.59 -2.10 4.87
N LEU A 97 -15.91 -1.93 6.02
CA LEU A 97 -14.69 -1.12 6.10
C LEU A 97 -13.53 -1.72 5.32
N ALA A 98 -13.30 -3.03 5.40
CA ALA A 98 -12.26 -3.70 4.62
C ALA A 98 -12.48 -3.51 3.11
N HIS A 99 -13.74 -3.62 2.66
CA HIS A 99 -14.07 -3.38 1.26
C HIS A 99 -13.89 -1.90 0.86
N ARG A 100 -14.37 -0.95 1.69
CA ARG A 100 -14.18 0.49 1.46
C ARG A 100 -12.71 0.89 1.44
N TYR A 101 -11.87 0.28 2.28
CA TYR A 101 -10.42 0.45 2.22
C TYR A 101 -9.88 0.06 0.85
N MET A 102 -10.25 -1.11 0.32
CA MET A 102 -9.78 -1.56 -0.99
C MET A 102 -10.25 -0.62 -2.12
N LEU A 103 -11.49 -0.14 -2.08
CA LEU A 103 -11.98 0.87 -3.03
C LEU A 103 -11.18 2.18 -2.92
N GLY A 104 -10.81 2.57 -1.70
CA GLY A 104 -9.96 3.73 -1.45
C GLY A 104 -8.56 3.56 -2.01
N LEU A 105 -7.93 2.40 -1.76
CA LEU A 105 -6.64 2.03 -2.36
C LEU A 105 -6.71 2.08 -3.88
N TYR A 106 -7.70 1.45 -4.50
CA TYR A 106 -7.86 1.46 -5.95
C TYR A 106 -8.01 2.87 -6.52
N ARG A 107 -8.70 3.78 -5.82
CA ARG A 107 -8.77 5.18 -6.23
C ARG A 107 -7.42 5.90 -6.11
N VAL A 108 -6.63 5.61 -5.08
CA VAL A 108 -5.25 6.13 -4.95
C VAL A 108 -4.39 5.62 -6.11
N LEU A 109 -4.42 4.30 -6.37
CA LEU A 109 -3.65 3.68 -7.44
C LEU A 109 -4.04 4.23 -8.81
N GLU A 110 -5.33 4.22 -9.16
CA GLU A 110 -5.88 4.79 -10.40
C GLU A 110 -5.39 6.23 -10.64
N THR A 111 -5.44 7.05 -9.58
CA THR A 111 -5.04 8.46 -9.67
C THR A 111 -3.56 8.60 -9.97
N LEU A 112 -2.71 7.82 -9.28
CA LEU A 112 -1.25 7.95 -9.39
C LEU A 112 -0.73 7.31 -10.68
N THR A 113 -1.22 6.14 -11.07
CA THR A 113 -0.79 5.47 -12.31
C THR A 113 -1.22 6.25 -13.54
N SER A 114 -2.43 6.83 -13.53
CA SER A 114 -2.89 7.73 -14.60
C SER A 114 -2.11 9.04 -14.66
N ARG A 115 -1.71 9.59 -13.50
CA ARG A 115 -0.94 10.84 -13.43
C ARG A 115 0.52 10.65 -13.84
N PHE A 116 1.09 9.48 -13.58
CA PHE A 116 2.49 9.15 -13.86
C PHE A 116 2.63 7.93 -14.79
N PRO A 117 2.11 7.99 -16.03
CA PRO A 117 2.03 6.83 -16.92
C PRO A 117 3.40 6.35 -17.43
N LYS A 118 4.47 7.11 -17.17
CA LYS A 118 5.85 6.76 -17.54
C LYS A 118 6.60 6.05 -16.41
N ILE A 119 6.04 6.00 -15.20
CA ILE A 119 6.61 5.23 -14.08
C ILE A 119 6.14 3.79 -14.20
N LEU A 120 7.08 2.85 -14.18
CA LEU A 120 6.79 1.44 -14.01
C LEU A 120 6.49 1.16 -12.54
N PHE A 121 5.25 0.81 -12.21
CA PHE A 121 4.85 0.42 -10.87
C PHE A 121 4.96 -1.10 -10.68
N GLU A 122 5.59 -1.53 -9.60
CA GLU A 122 5.62 -2.92 -9.15
C GLU A 122 4.90 -3.05 -7.82
N SER A 123 3.89 -3.92 -7.77
CA SER A 123 3.17 -4.19 -6.53
C SER A 123 3.96 -5.15 -5.63
N CYS A 124 3.83 -4.97 -4.32
CA CYS A 124 4.45 -5.82 -3.31
C CYS A 124 3.58 -5.81 -2.05
N ALA A 125 3.58 -6.93 -1.34
CA ALA A 125 3.00 -7.04 -0.01
C ALA A 125 3.76 -8.11 0.78
N SER A 126 4.94 -7.75 1.30
CA SER A 126 5.92 -8.72 1.84
C SER A 126 6.16 -9.91 0.89
N GLY A 127 6.46 -9.60 -0.39
CA GLY A 127 6.35 -10.56 -1.48
C GLY A 127 4.98 -10.54 -2.15
N GLY A 128 4.47 -11.71 -2.50
CA GLY A 128 3.24 -11.89 -3.27
C GLY A 128 1.94 -11.85 -2.45
N GLY A 129 1.91 -11.18 -1.28
CA GLY A 129 0.72 -11.15 -0.41
C GLY A 129 -0.52 -10.50 -1.04
N ARG A 130 -0.36 -9.80 -2.16
CA ARG A 130 -1.41 -9.25 -3.02
C ARG A 130 -1.09 -9.47 -4.51
N PHE A 131 -0.60 -10.66 -4.85
CA PHE A 131 -0.38 -11.05 -6.24
C PHE A 131 -1.71 -11.53 -6.85
N ASP A 132 -2.50 -10.58 -7.34
CA ASP A 132 -3.83 -10.82 -7.90
C ASP A 132 -4.13 -9.92 -9.11
N ALA A 133 -5.17 -10.28 -9.87
CA ALA A 133 -5.57 -9.57 -11.08
C ALA A 133 -6.07 -8.13 -10.83
N GLY A 134 -6.56 -7.84 -9.61
CA GLY A 134 -7.00 -6.49 -9.25
C GLY A 134 -5.81 -5.55 -9.13
N MET A 135 -4.73 -5.99 -8.48
CA MET A 135 -3.49 -5.22 -8.42
C MET A 135 -2.81 -5.10 -9.80
N LEU A 136 -2.85 -6.16 -10.61
CA LEU A 136 -2.22 -6.20 -11.93
C LEU A 136 -2.81 -5.18 -12.92
N TYR A 137 -4.09 -4.80 -12.74
CA TYR A 137 -4.71 -3.72 -13.51
C TYR A 137 -3.97 -2.39 -13.35
N TYR A 138 -3.44 -2.11 -12.15
CA TYR A 138 -2.75 -0.87 -11.83
C TYR A 138 -1.23 -0.96 -11.98
N MET A 139 -0.64 -2.11 -11.64
CA MET A 139 0.80 -2.32 -11.59
C MET A 139 1.15 -3.57 -12.39
N PRO A 140 1.80 -3.45 -13.57
CA PRO A 140 1.93 -4.55 -14.52
C PRO A 140 2.90 -5.67 -14.09
N GLN A 141 3.57 -5.53 -12.95
CA GLN A 141 4.43 -6.55 -12.38
C GLN A 141 4.33 -6.56 -10.84
N THR A 142 4.66 -7.70 -10.24
CA THR A 142 4.54 -7.94 -8.81
C THR A 142 5.77 -8.64 -8.27
N TRP A 143 6.25 -8.21 -7.11
CA TRP A 143 7.29 -8.92 -6.37
C TRP A 143 6.75 -10.26 -5.86
N THR A 144 7.09 -11.35 -6.54
CA THR A 144 6.43 -12.66 -6.34
C THR A 144 6.56 -13.22 -4.92
N SER A 145 7.71 -13.06 -4.28
CA SER A 145 7.98 -13.58 -2.94
C SER A 145 9.23 -12.92 -2.35
N ASP A 146 9.25 -12.69 -1.04
CA ASP A 146 10.48 -12.33 -0.34
C ASP A 146 11.46 -13.51 -0.23
N ASP A 147 10.96 -14.73 -0.39
CA ASP A 147 11.82 -15.89 -0.60
C ASP A 147 12.50 -15.78 -1.97
N SER A 148 13.82 -15.71 -1.95
CA SER A 148 14.67 -15.63 -3.15
C SER A 148 15.60 -16.84 -3.28
N ASP A 149 15.38 -17.88 -2.47
CA ASP A 149 16.06 -19.16 -2.67
C ASP A 149 15.66 -19.77 -4.02
N ALA A 150 16.66 -20.22 -4.76
CA ALA A 150 16.46 -20.70 -6.13
C ALA A 150 15.56 -21.95 -6.18
N VAL A 151 15.65 -22.84 -5.19
CA VAL A 151 14.86 -24.08 -5.14
C VAL A 151 13.42 -23.76 -4.75
N GLN A 152 13.21 -22.94 -3.71
CA GLN A 152 11.87 -22.50 -3.30
C GLN A 152 11.14 -21.75 -4.42
N ARG A 153 11.88 -20.94 -5.20
CA ARG A 153 11.30 -20.19 -6.32
C ARG A 153 10.76 -21.06 -7.45
N LEU A 154 11.21 -22.31 -7.61
CA LEU A 154 10.65 -23.23 -8.62
C LEU A 154 9.18 -23.49 -8.36
N ASP A 155 8.82 -23.89 -7.15
CA ASP A 155 7.43 -24.18 -6.77
C ASP A 155 6.58 -22.91 -6.74
N ILE A 156 7.12 -21.83 -6.17
CA ILE A 156 6.42 -20.53 -6.08
C ILE A 156 6.07 -20.01 -7.48
N GLN A 157 7.04 -19.98 -8.41
CA GLN A 157 6.80 -19.47 -9.77
C GLN A 157 5.99 -20.45 -10.61
N GLY A 158 6.15 -21.75 -10.40
CA GLY A 158 5.28 -22.77 -11.01
C GLY A 158 3.83 -22.55 -10.64
N GLY A 159 3.53 -22.36 -9.34
CA GLY A 159 2.18 -22.04 -8.86
C GLY A 159 1.65 -20.70 -9.36
N ALA A 160 2.48 -19.65 -9.36
CA ALA A 160 2.09 -18.31 -9.83
C ALA A 160 1.82 -18.22 -11.35
N SER A 161 2.25 -19.21 -12.13
CA SER A 161 2.07 -19.25 -13.59
C SER A 161 0.73 -19.86 -14.05
N LEU A 162 -0.07 -20.41 -13.12
CA LEU A 162 -1.41 -20.98 -13.37
C LEU A 162 -2.48 -19.89 -13.45
#